data_AF-A0A948RZP8-F1
#
_entry.id   AF-A0A948RZP8-F1
#
_cell.length_a   1.000
_cell.length_b   1.000
_cell.length_c   1.000
_cell.angle_alpha   90.00
_cell.angle_beta   90.00
_cell.angle_gamma   90.00
#
_symmetry.space_group_name_H-M   'P 1'
#
loop_
_entity.id
_entity.type
_entity.pdbx_description
1 polymer ?
#
loop_
_entity_poly.entity_id
_entity_poly.type
_entity_poly.pdbx_seq_one_letter_code
_entity_poly.pdbx_strand_id
1 'polypeptide(L)'
;MIHTATMRVKAIFDPNMISIPIALWVITFMIAGLAFSATAGGGETLAQDVEQLLRAADKDITAGQLAPAAEKIAEAEKKLAELKTADPRHRAVRPMTARLAAVQKRYQEALAAGPPETEAADAAAAAGATAQADAELMIALYDKYYPQLDLIHGNSLVYGIQESDAKKALADVEAAEALLPEFASELGRLADTYGTESMEIGNNLHSKGVKISGDPGGRLAYLIEATGKVRKSREASAVSCAQNAETLLGNHSGPITDARLKRLEDVKKLLVVGHELDPNNDKVGTMLAEIDDQISGASLQMEAEINAAAWAGNVQSFPGPGDTGALAKEALSFFRAHDGWGGRKDKKIEVLDVCVRGPWQVAERDIFGRVISWRLPIHVAVTDPDLRPRNIARVYELSILALEGSPDHAPQKPPFGGYWVGNSWMMRLDNF
;
A
#
# COMPACT_ATOMS: atom_id res chain seq x y z
N MET A 1 -4.39 -31.80 37.35
CA MET A 1 -3.96 -31.03 38.54
C MET A 1 -2.58 -30.46 38.30
N ILE A 2 -2.52 -29.28 37.68
CA ILE A 2 -1.38 -28.35 37.71
C ILE A 2 -2.05 -26.96 37.69
N HIS A 3 -1.79 -26.15 38.71
CA HIS A 3 -2.31 -24.80 38.90
C HIS A 3 -1.50 -23.80 38.07
N THR A 4 -2.16 -22.97 37.27
CA THR A 4 -1.55 -21.80 36.64
C THR A 4 -2.32 -20.55 37.06
N ALA A 5 -1.66 -19.70 37.84
CA ALA A 5 -2.22 -18.51 38.48
C ALA A 5 -2.38 -17.34 37.49
N THR A 6 -3.54 -16.71 37.53
CA THR A 6 -3.92 -15.51 36.76
C THR A 6 -3.58 -14.26 37.59
N MET A 7 -2.66 -13.40 37.12
CA MET A 7 -2.47 -12.06 37.67
C MET A 7 -3.28 -11.04 36.85
N ARG A 8 -4.30 -10.44 37.50
CA ARG A 8 -5.00 -9.24 37.02
C ARG A 8 -4.52 -8.05 37.84
N VAL A 9 -3.88 -7.07 37.18
CA VAL A 9 -3.55 -5.77 37.78
C VAL A 9 -4.74 -4.85 37.58
N LYS A 10 -5.30 -4.37 38.69
CA LYS A 10 -6.45 -3.47 38.77
C LYS A 10 -5.93 -2.09 39.16
N ALA A 11 -5.83 -1.17 38.21
CA ALA A 11 -5.53 0.24 38.50
C ALA A 11 -6.86 0.99 38.73
N ILE A 12 -6.98 1.56 39.93
CA ILE A 12 -8.07 2.41 40.38
C ILE A 12 -7.65 3.85 40.09
N PHE A 13 -8.42 4.60 39.31
CA PHE A 13 -8.31 6.05 39.21
C PHE A 13 -9.69 6.65 39.47
N ASP A 14 -9.75 7.46 40.53
CA ASP A 14 -10.92 8.20 41.00
C ASP A 14 -10.93 9.59 40.34
N PRO A 15 -12.03 10.05 39.73
CA PRO A 15 -12.14 11.36 39.11
C PRO A 15 -12.77 12.35 40.09
N ASN A 16 -11.98 13.23 40.70
CA ASN A 16 -12.39 14.57 41.16
C ASN A 16 -11.29 15.23 42.01
N MET A 17 -10.56 16.20 41.45
CA MET A 17 -10.18 17.40 42.20
C MET A 17 -9.68 18.52 41.27
N ILE A 18 -10.53 19.52 41.11
CA ILE A 18 -10.24 20.84 40.57
C ILE A 18 -9.47 21.62 41.64
N SER A 19 -8.31 22.20 41.31
CA SER A 19 -7.78 23.47 41.87
C SER A 19 -6.48 23.88 41.15
N ILE A 20 -6.57 24.96 40.35
CA ILE A 20 -5.47 25.76 39.78
C ILE A 20 -5.04 26.75 40.88
N PRO A 21 -3.73 27.01 41.16
CA PRO A 21 -3.00 28.04 40.39
C PRO A 21 -1.47 27.88 40.20
N ILE A 22 -1.05 28.29 39.00
CA ILE A 22 0.10 29.16 38.66
C ILE A 22 1.41 28.85 39.41
N ALA A 23 2.35 28.18 38.73
CA ALA A 23 3.75 28.15 39.12
C ALA A 23 4.67 28.41 37.91
N LEU A 24 5.45 29.47 38.07
CA LEU A 24 6.58 29.95 37.28
C LEU A 24 7.42 28.85 36.63
N TRP A 25 7.74 29.05 35.34
CA TRP A 25 8.89 28.44 34.69
C TRP A 25 10.19 29.01 35.26
N VAL A 26 11.03 28.14 35.81
CA VAL A 26 12.44 28.43 36.15
C VAL A 26 13.28 28.10 34.93
N ILE A 27 13.77 29.13 34.22
CA ILE A 27 14.89 28.97 33.27
C ILE A 27 16.19 29.11 34.07
N THR A 28 16.92 28.01 34.22
CA THR A 28 18.26 27.99 34.79
C THR A 28 19.27 28.42 33.73
N PHE A 29 19.93 29.57 33.93
CA PHE A 29 21.15 29.94 33.19
C PHE A 29 22.33 29.88 34.16
N MET A 30 23.26 28.94 33.93
CA MET A 30 24.59 28.98 34.55
C MET A 30 25.38 30.15 33.98
N ILE A 31 25.89 31.04 34.83
CA ILE A 31 26.98 31.95 34.47
C ILE A 31 28.12 31.73 35.46
N ALA A 32 29.25 31.31 34.89
CA ALA A 32 30.52 31.11 35.57
C ALA A 32 31.09 32.44 36.09
N GLY A 33 31.67 32.39 37.29
CA GLY A 33 32.21 33.55 37.99
C GLY A 33 33.50 34.10 37.37
N LEU A 34 33.55 35.43 37.28
CA LEU A 34 34.78 36.20 37.19
C LEU A 34 34.69 37.31 38.24
N ALA A 35 35.51 37.18 39.29
CA ALA A 35 35.65 38.20 40.34
C ALA A 35 36.49 39.37 39.78
N PHE A 36 35.85 40.52 39.59
CA PHE A 36 36.51 41.78 39.30
C PHE A 36 36.65 42.59 40.60
N SER A 37 37.88 42.94 40.96
CA SER A 37 38.18 43.80 42.11
C SER A 37 37.60 45.21 41.87
N ALA A 38 36.60 45.60 42.66
CA ALA A 38 35.96 46.91 42.59
C ALA A 38 36.91 48.01 43.10
N THR A 39 37.41 48.82 42.17
CA THR A 39 37.89 50.18 42.47
C THR A 39 36.68 51.06 42.84
N ALA A 40 36.90 52.08 43.67
CA ALA A 40 35.89 52.97 44.25
C ALA A 40 35.03 53.80 43.26
N GLY A 41 35.04 53.46 41.96
CA GLY A 41 34.13 54.01 40.94
C GLY A 41 32.95 53.10 40.57
N GLY A 42 32.92 51.84 41.04
CA GLY A 42 31.91 50.86 40.61
C GLY A 42 30.48 51.14 41.10
N GLY A 43 30.32 51.81 42.25
CA GLY A 43 29.00 52.15 42.79
C GLY A 43 28.25 53.18 41.93
N GLU A 44 28.96 54.19 41.42
CA GLU A 44 28.33 55.24 40.62
C GLU A 44 27.98 54.73 39.20
N THR A 45 28.79 53.84 38.61
CA THR A 45 28.48 53.21 37.32
C THR A 45 27.28 52.27 37.41
N LEU A 46 27.21 51.44 38.47
CA LEU A 46 26.03 50.59 38.71
C LEU A 46 24.77 51.43 38.93
N ALA A 47 24.89 52.55 39.64
CA ALA A 47 23.79 53.48 39.82
C ALA A 47 23.31 54.07 38.48
N GLN A 48 24.23 54.52 37.62
CA GLN A 48 23.88 55.03 36.28
C GLN A 48 23.18 53.98 35.41
N ASP A 49 23.67 52.74 35.42
CA ASP A 49 23.07 51.63 34.68
C ASP A 49 21.64 51.34 35.14
N VAL A 50 21.41 51.28 36.46
CA VAL A 50 20.05 51.08 37.02
C VAL A 50 19.13 52.22 36.59
N GLU A 51 19.58 53.48 36.64
CA GLU A 51 18.76 54.62 36.19
C GLU A 51 18.45 54.54 34.68
N GLN A 52 19.41 54.14 33.85
CA GLN A 52 19.18 53.97 32.40
C GLN A 52 18.18 52.84 32.11
N LEU A 53 18.32 51.69 32.77
CA LEU A 53 17.39 50.56 32.63
C LEU A 53 15.99 50.93 33.09
N LEU A 54 15.85 51.63 34.22
CA LEU A 54 14.55 52.08 34.73
C LEU A 54 13.89 53.11 33.81
N ARG A 55 14.66 54.03 33.21
CA ARG A 55 14.13 54.98 32.22
C ARG A 55 13.70 54.29 30.92
N ALA A 56 14.49 53.33 30.46
CA ALA A 56 14.15 52.54 29.27
C ALA A 56 12.90 51.69 29.53
N ALA A 57 12.78 51.05 30.69
CA ALA A 57 11.58 50.33 31.09
C ALA A 57 10.35 51.25 31.17
N ASP A 58 10.45 52.44 31.78
CA ASP A 58 9.36 53.44 31.81
C ASP A 58 8.91 53.82 30.38
N LYS A 59 9.88 54.01 29.46
CA LYS A 59 9.60 54.31 28.05
C LYS A 59 8.87 53.16 27.37
N ASP A 60 9.31 51.93 27.57
CA ASP A 60 8.70 50.73 26.97
C ASP A 60 7.29 50.47 27.52
N ILE A 61 7.07 50.66 28.83
CA ILE A 61 5.74 50.60 29.45
C ILE A 61 4.81 51.65 28.82
N THR A 62 5.30 52.89 28.66
CA THR A 62 4.52 53.98 28.05
C THR A 62 4.22 53.68 26.57
N ALA A 63 5.09 52.96 25.89
CA ALA A 63 4.91 52.53 24.50
C ALA A 63 4.07 51.23 24.35
N GLY A 64 3.59 50.63 25.44
CA GLY A 64 2.83 49.37 25.41
C GLY A 64 3.67 48.09 25.28
N GLN A 65 5.00 48.21 25.19
CA GLN A 65 5.91 47.10 24.96
C GLN A 65 6.26 46.35 26.27
N LEU A 66 5.30 45.56 26.77
CA LEU A 66 5.40 44.94 28.10
C LEU A 66 6.49 43.84 28.19
N ALA A 67 6.74 43.07 27.12
CA ALA A 67 7.79 42.05 27.13
C ALA A 67 9.20 42.64 27.31
N PRO A 68 9.67 43.59 26.47
CA PRO A 68 10.99 44.20 26.65
C PRO A 68 11.09 45.09 27.89
N ALA A 69 9.99 45.60 28.44
CA ALA A 69 9.96 46.28 29.73
C ALA A 69 10.26 45.31 30.89
N ALA A 70 9.72 44.09 30.85
CA ALA A 70 9.92 43.07 31.88
C ALA A 70 11.40 42.67 32.00
N GLU A 71 12.07 42.47 30.87
CA GLU A 71 13.51 42.14 30.82
C GLU A 71 14.35 43.26 31.46
N LYS A 72 14.06 44.53 31.17
CA LYS A 72 14.79 45.68 31.71
C LYS A 72 14.55 45.88 33.22
N ILE A 73 13.34 45.60 33.70
CA ILE A 73 13.03 45.62 35.14
C ILE A 73 13.82 44.53 35.87
N ALA A 74 13.86 43.31 35.34
CA ALA A 74 14.62 42.21 35.92
C ALA A 74 16.13 42.50 35.95
N GLU A 75 16.68 43.11 34.89
CA GLU A 75 18.08 43.53 34.86
C GLU A 75 18.37 44.66 35.86
N ALA A 76 17.46 45.65 35.97
CA ALA A 76 17.58 46.73 36.95
C ALA A 76 17.54 46.21 38.40
N GLU A 77 16.70 45.23 38.69
CA GLU A 77 16.65 44.53 39.99
C GLU A 77 17.99 43.88 40.33
N LYS A 78 18.56 43.12 39.39
CA LYS A 78 19.85 42.46 39.56
C LYS A 78 20.97 43.47 39.85
N LYS A 79 21.10 44.51 39.01
CA LYS A 79 22.13 45.55 39.20
C LYS A 79 21.94 46.36 40.48
N LEU A 80 20.70 46.60 40.90
CA LEU A 80 20.41 47.27 42.17
C LEU A 80 20.77 46.38 43.39
N ALA A 81 20.61 45.06 43.28
CA ALA A 81 21.05 44.12 44.31
C ALA A 81 22.59 44.06 44.41
N GLU A 82 23.28 44.08 43.26
CA GLU A 82 24.74 44.20 43.19
C GLU A 82 25.23 45.50 43.85
N LEU A 83 24.59 46.64 43.54
CA LEU A 83 24.90 47.93 44.15
C LEU A 83 24.69 47.92 45.68
N LYS A 84 23.59 47.32 46.17
CA LYS A 84 23.32 47.17 47.62
C LYS A 84 24.36 46.31 48.33
N THR A 85 24.91 45.31 47.65
CA THR A 85 25.94 44.42 48.20
C THR A 85 27.30 45.13 48.23
N ALA A 86 27.62 45.89 47.18
CA ALA A 86 28.88 46.62 47.07
C ALA A 86 28.96 47.85 48.01
N ASP A 87 27.88 48.64 48.10
CA ASP A 87 27.80 49.79 49.00
C ASP A 87 26.35 50.00 49.52
N PRO A 88 26.01 49.43 50.67
CA PRO A 88 24.67 49.56 51.27
C PRO A 88 24.28 51.00 51.63
N ARG A 89 25.25 51.91 51.80
CA ARG A 89 25.02 53.31 52.19
C ARG A 89 25.13 54.27 51.00
N HIS A 90 25.25 53.74 49.78
CA HIS A 90 25.32 54.55 48.58
C HIS A 90 24.07 55.44 48.47
N ARG A 91 24.28 56.74 48.23
CA ARG A 91 23.21 57.75 48.16
C ARG A 91 22.09 57.39 47.18
N ALA A 92 22.39 56.62 46.13
CA ALA A 92 21.46 56.25 45.07
C ALA A 92 20.57 55.03 45.39
N VAL A 93 20.94 54.18 46.36
CA VAL A 93 20.22 52.93 46.66
C VAL A 93 18.76 53.18 47.05
N ARG A 94 18.54 54.15 47.93
CA ARG A 94 17.20 54.51 48.41
C ARG A 94 16.31 55.08 47.29
N PRO A 95 16.71 56.11 46.53
CA PRO A 95 15.88 56.64 45.45
C PRO A 95 15.65 55.61 44.32
N MET A 96 16.64 54.78 43.98
CA MET A 96 16.48 53.74 42.94
C MET A 96 15.55 52.61 43.36
N THR A 97 15.59 52.19 44.63
CA THR A 97 14.63 51.20 45.15
C THR A 97 13.20 51.72 45.07
N ALA A 98 12.98 52.99 45.42
CA ALA A 98 11.67 53.62 45.29
C ALA A 98 11.22 53.76 43.83
N ARG A 99 12.14 54.11 42.92
CA ARG A 99 11.84 54.23 41.49
C ARG A 99 11.54 52.88 40.85
N LEU A 100 12.32 51.84 41.17
CA LEU A 100 12.05 50.48 40.72
C LEU A 100 10.66 50.02 41.17
N ALA A 101 10.29 50.22 42.44
CA ALA A 101 8.95 49.90 42.92
C ALA A 101 7.84 50.67 42.18
N ALA A 102 8.08 51.93 41.83
CA ALA A 102 7.14 52.73 41.04
C ALA A 102 7.01 52.22 39.59
N VAL A 103 8.13 51.86 38.94
CA VAL A 103 8.14 51.28 37.58
C VAL A 103 7.48 49.90 37.58
N GLN A 104 7.76 49.04 38.56
CA GLN A 104 7.08 47.76 38.75
C GLN A 104 5.57 47.95 38.93
N LYS A 105 5.15 48.91 39.75
CA LYS A 105 3.73 49.21 39.94
C LYS A 105 3.06 49.62 38.63
N ARG A 106 3.68 50.52 37.85
CA ARG A 106 3.18 50.93 36.53
C ARG A 106 3.15 49.78 35.53
N TYR A 107 4.16 48.92 35.55
CA TYR A 107 4.21 47.71 34.74
C TYR A 107 3.02 46.78 35.06
N GLN A 108 2.73 46.55 36.34
CA GLN A 108 1.58 45.74 36.77
C GLN A 108 0.24 46.41 36.42
N GLU A 109 0.13 47.73 36.57
CA GLU A 109 -1.04 48.50 36.12
C GLU A 109 -1.24 48.39 34.60
N ALA A 110 -0.17 48.45 33.80
CA ALA A 110 -0.21 48.28 32.36
C ALA A 110 -0.53 46.83 31.94
N LEU A 111 -0.02 45.83 32.69
CA LEU A 111 -0.34 44.42 32.49
C LEU A 111 -1.83 44.15 32.74
N ALA A 112 -2.40 44.80 33.77
CA ALA A 112 -3.81 44.71 34.12
C ALA A 112 -4.71 45.48 33.16
N ALA A 113 -4.22 46.58 32.57
CA ALA A 113 -4.93 47.34 31.54
C ALA A 113 -4.98 46.62 30.19
N GLY A 114 -4.10 45.64 29.97
CA GLY A 114 -3.94 44.94 28.70
C GLY A 114 -3.14 45.77 27.68
N PRO A 115 -2.66 45.15 26.59
CA PRO A 115 -2.05 45.89 25.49
C PRO A 115 -3.04 46.96 24.98
N PRO A 116 -2.56 48.14 24.56
CA PRO A 116 -3.42 49.17 24.00
C PRO A 116 -4.26 48.56 22.86
N GLU A 117 -5.55 48.86 22.80
CA GLU A 117 -6.51 48.27 21.85
C GLU A 117 -5.98 48.24 20.41
N THR A 118 -5.14 49.20 20.03
CA THR A 118 -4.47 49.29 18.73
C THR A 118 -3.45 48.17 18.45
N GLU A 119 -2.56 47.80 19.38
CA GLU A 119 -1.58 46.72 19.13
C GLU A 119 -2.24 45.34 19.13
N ALA A 120 -3.23 45.12 19.99
CA ALA A 120 -4.03 43.89 19.97
C ALA A 120 -4.85 43.77 18.68
N ALA A 121 -5.40 44.89 18.18
CA ALA A 121 -6.10 44.93 16.91
C ALA A 121 -5.19 44.65 15.71
N ASP A 122 -3.98 45.23 15.69
CA ASP A 122 -3.01 45.00 14.60
C ASP A 122 -2.51 43.54 14.57
N ALA A 123 -2.22 42.95 15.73
CA ALA A 123 -1.83 41.54 15.83
C ALA A 123 -2.99 40.58 15.44
N ALA A 124 -4.22 40.89 15.85
CA ALA A 124 -5.40 40.12 15.45
C ALA A 124 -5.68 40.26 13.94
N ALA A 125 -5.51 41.44 13.37
CA ALA A 125 -5.64 41.68 11.94
C ALA A 125 -4.59 40.93 11.12
N ALA A 126 -3.33 40.92 11.57
CA ALA A 126 -2.26 40.15 10.95
C ALA A 126 -2.52 38.64 11.02
N ALA A 127 -2.93 38.13 12.19
CA ALA A 127 -3.30 36.72 12.36
C ALA A 127 -4.51 36.32 11.48
N GLY A 128 -5.49 37.21 11.32
CA GLY A 128 -6.63 37.02 10.42
C GLY A 128 -6.20 36.98 8.94
N ALA A 129 -5.28 37.85 8.53
CA ALA A 129 -4.74 37.86 7.17
C ALA A 129 -3.96 36.58 6.84
N THR A 130 -3.13 36.09 7.76
CA THR A 130 -2.45 34.80 7.61
C THR A 130 -3.44 33.65 7.52
N ALA A 131 -4.47 33.63 8.38
CA ALA A 131 -5.48 32.58 8.36
C ALA A 131 -6.33 32.59 7.07
N GLN A 132 -6.59 33.77 6.51
CA GLN A 132 -7.24 33.93 5.22
C GLN A 132 -6.39 33.33 4.08
N ALA A 133 -5.09 33.66 4.04
CA ALA A 133 -4.16 33.11 3.04
C ALA A 133 -4.01 31.59 3.17
N ASP A 134 -3.97 31.06 4.40
CA ASP A 134 -3.93 29.63 4.65
C ASP A 134 -5.18 28.92 4.16
N ALA A 135 -6.37 29.49 4.38
CA ALA A 135 -7.61 28.92 3.88
C ALA A 135 -7.70 28.93 2.33
N GLU A 136 -7.20 29.98 1.68
CA GLU A 136 -7.04 30.01 0.21
C GLU A 136 -6.04 28.94 -0.27
N LEU A 137 -4.94 28.73 0.46
CA LEU A 137 -3.97 27.68 0.17
C LEU A 137 -4.58 26.28 0.32
N MET A 138 -5.36 26.02 1.38
CA MET A 138 -6.09 24.74 1.55
C MET A 138 -6.96 24.43 0.34
N ILE A 139 -7.70 25.43 -0.15
CA ILE A 139 -8.55 25.32 -1.35
C ILE A 139 -7.70 25.01 -2.59
N ALA A 140 -6.62 25.76 -2.79
CA ALA A 140 -5.75 25.62 -3.96
C ALA A 140 -5.00 24.27 -4.00
N LEU A 141 -4.51 23.80 -2.85
CA LEU A 141 -3.90 22.47 -2.73
C LEU A 141 -4.91 21.38 -3.08
N TYR A 142 -6.15 21.50 -2.57
CA TYR A 142 -7.20 20.53 -2.85
C TYR A 142 -7.53 20.49 -4.34
N ASP A 143 -7.81 21.65 -4.96
CA ASP A 143 -8.17 21.71 -6.37
C ASP A 143 -7.05 21.18 -7.28
N LYS A 144 -5.80 21.38 -6.88
CA LYS A 144 -4.64 20.91 -7.64
C LYS A 144 -4.43 19.40 -7.50
N TYR A 145 -4.43 18.87 -6.28
CA TYR A 145 -3.93 17.50 -6.00
C TYR A 145 -5.04 16.49 -5.75
N TYR A 146 -6.17 16.89 -5.14
CA TYR A 146 -7.22 15.94 -4.75
C TYR A 146 -7.80 15.14 -5.93
N PRO A 147 -8.08 15.71 -7.12
CA PRO A 147 -8.62 14.94 -8.24
C PRO A 147 -7.74 13.75 -8.68
N GLN A 148 -6.42 13.85 -8.47
CA GLN A 148 -5.47 12.78 -8.80
C GLN A 148 -5.41 11.72 -7.69
N LEU A 149 -5.57 12.15 -6.43
CA LEU A 149 -5.57 11.27 -5.26
C LEU A 149 -6.93 10.58 -5.01
N ASP A 150 -8.03 11.17 -5.49
CA ASP A 150 -9.40 10.64 -5.30
C ASP A 150 -9.60 9.26 -5.95
N LEU A 151 -8.78 8.93 -6.95
CA LEU A 151 -8.72 7.59 -7.57
C LEU A 151 -8.19 6.51 -6.61
N ILE A 152 -7.57 6.90 -5.49
CA ILE A 152 -6.94 6.01 -4.53
C ILE A 152 -7.80 5.93 -3.27
N HIS A 153 -8.61 4.87 -3.19
CA HIS A 153 -9.66 4.77 -2.18
C HIS A 153 -9.23 4.14 -0.84
N GLY A 154 -7.96 3.73 -0.69
CA GLY A 154 -7.46 3.01 0.49
C GLY A 154 -7.74 1.49 0.47
N ASN A 155 -8.30 0.98 -0.64
CA ASN A 155 -8.46 -0.44 -0.93
C ASN A 155 -7.49 -0.87 -2.03
N SER A 156 -7.46 -2.17 -2.34
CA SER A 156 -6.68 -2.70 -3.46
C SER A 156 -7.07 -2.05 -4.78
N LEU A 157 -6.06 -1.74 -5.59
CA LEU A 157 -6.22 -1.33 -6.99
C LEU A 157 -6.03 -2.49 -7.97
N VAL A 158 -5.75 -3.70 -7.46
CA VAL A 158 -5.58 -4.92 -8.25
C VAL A 158 -6.92 -5.61 -8.42
N TYR A 159 -7.58 -5.36 -9.56
CA TYR A 159 -8.93 -5.88 -9.84
C TYR A 159 -8.96 -7.20 -10.61
N GLY A 160 -7.82 -7.67 -11.11
CA GLY A 160 -7.72 -8.90 -11.89
C GLY A 160 -6.55 -9.78 -11.46
N ILE A 161 -6.55 -11.02 -11.98
CA ILE A 161 -5.57 -12.05 -11.62
C ILE A 161 -4.28 -11.98 -12.47
N GLN A 162 -4.21 -11.05 -13.43
CA GLN A 162 -3.09 -10.95 -14.36
C GLN A 162 -2.02 -10.00 -13.83
N GLU A 163 -0.76 -10.26 -14.20
CA GLU A 163 0.39 -9.39 -13.89
C GLU A 163 0.16 -7.94 -14.36
N SER A 164 -0.49 -7.74 -15.50
CA SER A 164 -0.78 -6.41 -16.04
C SER A 164 -1.65 -5.56 -15.12
N ASP A 165 -2.61 -6.18 -14.43
CA ASP A 165 -3.48 -5.47 -13.50
C ASP A 165 -2.70 -5.03 -12.26
N ALA A 166 -1.82 -5.90 -11.75
CA ALA A 166 -0.93 -5.56 -10.64
C ALA A 166 0.08 -4.46 -11.01
N LYS A 167 0.65 -4.50 -12.21
CA LYS A 167 1.56 -3.46 -12.71
C LYS A 167 0.87 -2.11 -12.86
N LYS A 168 -0.38 -2.11 -13.33
CA LYS A 168 -1.18 -0.89 -13.39
C LYS A 168 -1.43 -0.32 -12.00
N ALA A 169 -1.83 -1.17 -11.05
CA ALA A 169 -2.02 -0.76 -9.66
C ALA A 169 -0.75 -0.15 -9.05
N LEU A 170 0.42 -0.77 -9.27
CA LEU A 170 1.71 -0.24 -8.83
C LEU A 170 1.98 1.14 -9.44
N ALA A 171 1.82 1.30 -10.75
CA ALA A 171 2.03 2.58 -11.43
C ALA A 171 1.08 3.68 -10.92
N ASP A 172 -0.19 3.35 -10.68
CA ASP A 172 -1.19 4.29 -10.16
C ASP A 172 -0.83 4.74 -8.72
N VAL A 173 -0.36 3.82 -7.87
CA VAL A 173 0.12 4.15 -6.52
C VAL A 173 1.38 5.01 -6.57
N GLU A 174 2.37 4.63 -7.38
CA GLU A 174 3.64 5.38 -7.50
C GLU A 174 3.42 6.79 -8.04
N ALA A 175 2.50 6.95 -8.99
CA ALA A 175 2.11 8.26 -9.50
C ALA A 175 1.48 9.12 -8.39
N ALA A 176 0.62 8.54 -7.54
CA ALA A 176 0.03 9.25 -6.40
C ALA A 176 1.06 9.60 -5.31
N GLU A 177 1.98 8.69 -5.01
CA GLU A 177 3.07 8.91 -4.06
C GLU A 177 4.03 10.01 -4.50
N ALA A 178 4.32 10.09 -5.80
CA ALA A 178 5.19 11.12 -6.36
C ALA A 178 4.65 12.55 -6.15
N LEU A 179 3.34 12.71 -5.98
CA LEU A 179 2.71 14.00 -5.70
C LEU A 179 2.87 14.44 -4.24
N LEU A 180 2.95 13.49 -3.31
CA LEU A 180 2.91 13.79 -1.87
C LEU A 180 4.02 14.76 -1.42
N PRO A 181 5.28 14.62 -1.85
CA PRO A 181 6.35 15.55 -1.45
C PRO A 181 6.11 17.00 -1.89
N GLU A 182 5.32 17.24 -2.96
CA GLU A 182 5.10 18.59 -3.47
C GLU A 182 4.29 19.47 -2.50
N PHE A 183 3.45 18.86 -1.67
CA PHE A 183 2.58 19.60 -0.74
C PHE A 183 2.65 19.13 0.71
N ALA A 184 3.44 18.09 1.03
CA ALA A 184 3.54 17.53 2.38
C ALA A 184 3.92 18.56 3.45
N SER A 185 4.87 19.48 3.15
CA SER A 185 5.30 20.50 4.11
C SER A 185 4.17 21.47 4.47
N GLU A 186 3.42 21.94 3.46
CA GLU A 186 2.29 22.85 3.69
C GLU A 186 1.13 22.11 4.35
N LEU A 187 0.84 20.88 3.91
CA LEU A 187 -0.21 20.06 4.51
C LEU A 187 0.05 19.84 6.01
N GLY A 188 1.29 19.48 6.38
CA GLY A 188 1.70 19.27 7.77
C GLY A 188 1.59 20.56 8.59
N ARG A 189 2.11 21.68 8.07
CA ARG A 189 1.99 22.99 8.74
C ARG A 189 0.53 23.38 8.99
N LEU A 190 -0.33 23.21 7.98
CA LEU A 190 -1.75 23.54 8.06
C LEU A 190 -2.46 22.62 9.06
N ALA A 191 -2.16 21.32 9.03
CA ALA A 191 -2.69 20.34 9.98
C ALA A 191 -2.29 20.66 11.43
N ASP A 192 -1.02 21.00 11.67
CA ASP A 192 -0.53 21.38 13.00
C ASP A 192 -1.16 22.68 13.52
N THR A 193 -1.48 23.60 12.60
CA THR A 193 -2.03 24.93 12.95
C THR A 193 -3.54 24.91 13.18
N TYR A 194 -4.28 24.16 12.37
CA TYR A 194 -5.74 24.22 12.33
C TYR A 194 -6.43 22.90 12.73
N GLY A 195 -5.69 21.81 12.91
CA GLY A 195 -6.22 20.48 13.18
C GLY A 195 -6.35 19.63 11.92
N THR A 196 -6.79 18.38 12.07
CA THR A 196 -6.93 17.42 10.96
C THR A 196 -8.38 17.16 10.57
N GLU A 197 -9.33 17.49 11.45
CA GLU A 197 -10.76 17.25 11.24
C GLU A 197 -11.44 18.50 10.65
N SER A 198 -12.32 18.29 9.66
CA SER A 198 -13.00 19.40 8.94
C SER A 198 -13.65 20.43 9.87
N MET A 199 -14.36 19.95 10.91
CA MET A 199 -15.03 20.82 11.88
C MET A 199 -14.05 21.60 12.76
N GLU A 200 -12.94 20.97 13.16
CA GLU A 200 -11.90 21.62 13.96
C GLU A 200 -11.22 22.74 13.17
N ILE A 201 -10.83 22.44 11.93
CA ILE A 201 -10.24 23.40 11.00
C ILE A 201 -11.19 24.58 10.77
N GLY A 202 -12.47 24.29 10.51
CA GLY A 202 -13.50 25.31 10.33
C GLY A 202 -13.66 26.23 11.56
N ASN A 203 -13.70 25.65 12.77
CA ASN A 203 -13.78 26.41 14.02
C ASN A 203 -12.55 27.29 14.24
N ASN A 204 -11.35 26.77 13.97
CA ASN A 204 -10.10 27.50 14.11
C ASN A 204 -10.00 28.67 13.12
N LEU A 205 -10.39 28.48 11.86
CA LEU A 205 -10.47 29.55 10.87
C LEU A 205 -11.52 30.61 11.26
N HIS A 206 -12.71 30.17 11.71
CA HIS A 206 -13.78 31.07 12.14
C HIS A 206 -13.35 31.95 13.33
N SER A 207 -12.67 31.36 14.33
CA SER A 207 -12.16 32.11 15.49
C SER A 207 -11.13 33.18 15.13
N LYS A 208 -10.46 33.04 13.98
CA LYS A 208 -9.51 34.02 13.42
C LYS A 208 -10.16 35.01 12.46
N GLY A 209 -11.49 34.99 12.33
CA GLY A 209 -12.25 35.94 11.52
C GLY A 209 -12.21 35.70 10.01
N VAL A 210 -11.79 34.51 9.58
CA VAL A 210 -11.73 34.13 8.15
C VAL A 210 -13.14 34.07 7.57
N LYS A 211 -13.33 34.70 6.41
CA LYS A 211 -14.63 34.77 5.68
C LYS A 211 -14.44 34.24 4.26
N ILE A 212 -14.18 32.96 4.15
CA ILE A 212 -14.01 32.27 2.86
C ILE A 212 -15.21 31.39 2.56
N SER A 213 -15.67 31.45 1.31
CA SER A 213 -16.57 30.45 0.73
C SER A 213 -15.75 29.29 0.17
N GLY A 214 -16.30 28.07 0.17
CA GLY A 214 -15.65 26.91 -0.48
C GLY A 214 -15.11 25.82 0.45
N ASP A 215 -15.46 25.85 1.74
CA ASP A 215 -15.15 24.80 2.73
C ASP A 215 -13.66 24.40 2.79
N PRO A 216 -12.76 25.32 3.20
CA PRO A 216 -11.33 25.02 3.36
C PRO A 216 -11.08 23.90 4.37
N GLY A 217 -11.92 23.78 5.41
CA GLY A 217 -11.82 22.74 6.42
C GLY A 217 -12.07 21.34 5.87
N GLY A 218 -13.17 21.13 5.15
CA GLY A 218 -13.43 19.86 4.46
C GLY A 218 -12.34 19.51 3.46
N ARG A 219 -11.88 20.48 2.66
CA ARG A 219 -10.83 20.28 1.65
C ARG A 219 -9.49 19.85 2.24
N LEU A 220 -9.02 20.50 3.30
CA LEU A 220 -7.79 20.07 3.98
C LEU A 220 -7.94 18.67 4.58
N ALA A 221 -9.07 18.39 5.26
CA ALA A 221 -9.33 17.08 5.84
C ALA A 221 -9.34 15.97 4.77
N TYR A 222 -9.97 16.21 3.61
CA TYR A 222 -9.98 15.27 2.50
C TYR A 222 -8.58 15.01 1.93
N LEU A 223 -7.73 16.03 1.79
CA LEU A 223 -6.34 15.83 1.38
C LEU A 223 -5.57 14.97 2.39
N ILE A 224 -5.70 15.25 3.69
CA ILE A 224 -5.06 14.46 4.75
C ILE A 224 -5.51 13.01 4.66
N GLU A 225 -6.83 12.76 4.54
CA GLU A 225 -7.37 11.42 4.38
C GLU A 225 -6.83 10.72 3.12
N ALA A 226 -6.78 11.43 1.99
CA ALA A 226 -6.28 10.91 0.73
C ALA A 226 -4.81 10.49 0.82
N THR A 227 -3.95 11.26 1.50
CA THR A 227 -2.54 10.85 1.73
C THR A 227 -2.46 9.53 2.51
N GLY A 228 -3.32 9.34 3.52
CA GLY A 228 -3.42 8.10 4.28
C GLY A 228 -3.95 6.93 3.45
N LYS A 229 -4.83 7.18 2.48
CA LYS A 229 -5.38 6.17 1.56
C LYS A 229 -4.31 5.64 0.58
N VAL A 230 -3.35 6.46 0.14
CA VAL A 230 -2.28 6.00 -0.76
C VAL A 230 -1.50 4.82 -0.18
N ARG A 231 -1.00 4.97 1.05
CA ARG A 231 -0.28 3.87 1.74
C ARG A 231 -1.17 2.64 1.94
N LYS A 232 -2.42 2.83 2.39
CA LYS A 232 -3.36 1.71 2.60
C LYS A 232 -3.66 0.95 1.30
N SER A 233 -3.82 1.67 0.19
CA SER A 233 -4.03 1.07 -1.13
C SER A 233 -2.82 0.29 -1.60
N ARG A 234 -1.60 0.75 -1.31
CA ARG A 234 -0.36 0.02 -1.60
C ARG A 234 -0.32 -1.33 -0.89
N GLU A 235 -0.51 -1.32 0.43
CA GLU A 235 -0.54 -2.52 1.29
C GLU A 235 -1.66 -3.49 0.86
N ALA A 236 -2.87 -2.98 0.64
CA ALA A 236 -4.02 -3.78 0.22
C ALA A 236 -3.84 -4.41 -1.18
N SER A 237 -3.13 -3.72 -2.08
CA SER A 237 -2.80 -4.22 -3.41
C SER A 237 -1.83 -5.40 -3.35
N ALA A 238 -0.80 -5.32 -2.49
CA ALA A 238 0.11 -6.44 -2.26
C ALA A 238 -0.61 -7.67 -1.69
N VAL A 239 -1.52 -7.48 -0.73
CA VAL A 239 -2.38 -8.56 -0.20
C VAL A 239 -3.21 -9.20 -1.31
N SER A 240 -3.75 -8.40 -2.23
CA SER A 240 -4.53 -8.91 -3.37
C SER A 240 -3.67 -9.71 -4.35
N CYS A 241 -2.43 -9.29 -4.60
CA CYS A 241 -1.47 -10.08 -5.40
C CYS A 241 -1.26 -11.48 -4.79
N ALA A 242 -1.11 -11.58 -3.47
CA ALA A 242 -0.99 -12.88 -2.79
C ALA A 242 -2.25 -13.74 -2.91
N GLN A 243 -3.45 -13.15 -2.75
CA GLN A 243 -4.73 -13.87 -2.90
C GLN A 243 -4.97 -14.35 -4.34
N ASN A 244 -4.60 -13.53 -5.32
CA ASN A 244 -4.68 -13.88 -6.74
C ASN A 244 -3.66 -14.98 -7.07
N ALA A 245 -2.45 -14.92 -6.50
CA ALA A 245 -1.47 -15.99 -6.62
C ALA A 245 -2.00 -17.32 -6.06
N GLU A 246 -2.63 -17.33 -4.89
CA GLU A 246 -3.27 -18.54 -4.34
C GLU A 246 -4.39 -19.07 -5.25
N THR A 247 -5.19 -18.17 -5.81
CA THR A 247 -6.26 -18.54 -6.75
C THR A 247 -5.69 -19.22 -8.00
N LEU A 248 -4.58 -18.70 -8.53
CA LEU A 248 -3.86 -19.31 -9.65
C LEU A 248 -3.21 -20.65 -9.23
N LEU A 249 -2.72 -20.77 -8.00
CA LEU A 249 -2.15 -22.02 -7.47
C LEU A 249 -3.19 -23.07 -7.07
N GLY A 250 -4.49 -22.75 -7.15
CA GLY A 250 -5.59 -23.60 -6.67
C GLY A 250 -5.47 -25.08 -7.08
N ASN A 251 -6.11 -25.96 -6.30
CA ASN A 251 -5.87 -27.42 -6.36
C ASN A 251 -5.82 -28.01 -7.78
N HIS A 252 -4.61 -28.41 -8.20
CA HIS A 252 -4.38 -29.17 -9.42
C HIS A 252 -4.00 -30.60 -9.05
N SER A 253 -4.97 -31.52 -9.14
CA SER A 253 -4.76 -32.96 -8.96
C SER A 253 -4.40 -33.69 -10.27
N GLY A 254 -4.09 -32.94 -11.34
CA GLY A 254 -3.78 -33.48 -12.65
C GLY A 254 -2.27 -33.57 -12.94
N PRO A 255 -1.90 -34.21 -14.07
CA PRO A 255 -0.52 -34.27 -14.55
C PRO A 255 0.12 -32.88 -14.70
N ILE A 256 1.45 -32.82 -14.62
CA ILE A 256 2.15 -31.57 -14.88
C ILE A 256 2.16 -31.31 -16.39
N THR A 257 1.78 -30.10 -16.77
CA THR A 257 1.70 -29.66 -18.17
C THR A 257 2.44 -28.34 -18.34
N ASP A 258 2.80 -28.00 -19.58
CA ASP A 258 3.33 -26.67 -19.93
C ASP A 258 2.41 -25.55 -19.40
N ALA A 259 1.09 -25.75 -19.41
CA ALA A 259 0.12 -24.79 -18.88
C ALA A 259 0.22 -24.62 -17.36
N ARG A 260 0.53 -25.70 -16.62
CA ARG A 260 0.77 -25.63 -15.17
C ARG A 260 2.08 -24.90 -14.87
N LEU A 261 3.16 -25.18 -15.62
CA LEU A 261 4.43 -24.45 -15.48
C LEU A 261 4.27 -22.96 -15.78
N LYS A 262 3.60 -22.62 -16.89
CA LYS A 262 3.29 -21.23 -17.23
C LYS A 262 2.51 -20.54 -16.12
N ARG A 263 1.57 -21.23 -15.47
CA ARG A 263 0.81 -20.68 -14.35
C ARG A 263 1.70 -20.38 -13.14
N LEU A 264 2.65 -21.25 -12.81
CA LEU A 264 3.63 -20.99 -11.75
C LEU A 264 4.52 -19.78 -12.08
N GLU A 265 4.94 -19.65 -13.34
CA GLU A 265 5.68 -18.46 -13.80
C GLU A 265 4.84 -17.18 -13.71
N ASP A 266 3.57 -17.24 -14.10
CA ASP A 266 2.66 -16.09 -14.02
C ASP A 266 2.36 -15.72 -12.55
N VAL A 267 2.27 -16.70 -11.65
CA VAL A 267 2.24 -16.50 -10.19
C VAL A 267 3.50 -15.79 -9.72
N LYS A 268 4.69 -16.23 -10.13
CA LYS A 268 5.95 -15.58 -9.76
C LYS A 268 5.94 -14.10 -10.16
N LYS A 269 5.57 -13.79 -11.41
CA LYS A 269 5.54 -12.40 -11.89
C LYS A 269 4.57 -11.53 -11.09
N LEU A 270 3.38 -12.06 -10.78
CA LEU A 270 2.40 -11.37 -9.96
C LEU A 270 2.93 -11.09 -8.54
N LEU A 271 3.60 -12.08 -7.94
CA LEU A 271 4.18 -11.94 -6.60
C LEU A 271 5.37 -10.95 -6.58
N VAL A 272 6.16 -10.86 -7.64
CA VAL A 272 7.24 -9.85 -7.76
C VAL A 272 6.64 -8.45 -7.68
N VAL A 273 5.57 -8.18 -8.43
CA VAL A 273 4.87 -6.89 -8.34
C VAL A 273 4.24 -6.69 -6.96
N GLY A 274 3.70 -7.75 -6.36
CA GLY A 274 3.22 -7.73 -4.97
C GLY A 274 4.31 -7.32 -3.97
N HIS A 275 5.56 -7.73 -4.19
CA HIS A 275 6.70 -7.39 -3.33
C HIS A 275 7.19 -5.96 -3.58
N GLU A 276 7.12 -5.47 -4.81
CA GLU A 276 7.37 -4.06 -5.13
C GLU A 276 6.32 -3.14 -4.48
N LEU A 277 5.05 -3.57 -4.45
CA LEU A 277 3.99 -2.89 -3.72
C LEU A 277 4.28 -2.89 -2.20
N ASP A 278 4.52 -4.04 -1.57
CA ASP A 278 4.83 -4.08 -0.14
C ASP A 278 5.94 -5.09 0.17
N PRO A 279 7.20 -4.63 0.35
CA PRO A 279 8.32 -5.50 0.67
C PRO A 279 8.20 -6.20 2.03
N ASN A 280 7.39 -5.65 2.95
CA ASN A 280 7.19 -6.20 4.30
C ASN A 280 5.99 -7.15 4.38
N ASN A 281 5.35 -7.46 3.25
CA ASN A 281 4.25 -8.41 3.23
C ASN A 281 4.76 -9.84 3.39
N ASP A 282 4.66 -10.39 4.61
CA ASP A 282 5.14 -11.74 4.96
C ASP A 282 4.63 -12.82 4.01
N LYS A 283 3.37 -12.71 3.57
CA LYS A 283 2.75 -13.71 2.69
C LYS A 283 3.35 -13.67 1.29
N VAL A 284 3.48 -12.49 0.70
CA VAL A 284 4.15 -12.32 -0.61
C VAL A 284 5.61 -12.81 -0.53
N GLY A 285 6.34 -12.41 0.51
CA GLY A 285 7.72 -12.82 0.72
C GLY A 285 7.88 -14.34 0.84
N THR A 286 7.01 -15.00 1.61
CA THR A 286 7.00 -16.47 1.75
C THR A 286 6.73 -17.15 0.41
N MET A 287 5.69 -16.73 -0.32
CA MET A 287 5.34 -17.32 -1.60
C MET A 287 6.44 -17.13 -2.66
N LEU A 288 7.10 -15.96 -2.68
CA LEU A 288 8.25 -15.71 -3.57
C LEU A 288 9.44 -16.59 -3.25
N ALA A 289 9.70 -16.86 -1.97
CA ALA A 289 10.80 -17.73 -1.57
C ALA A 289 10.59 -19.18 -2.04
N GLU A 290 9.34 -19.64 -2.11
CA GLU A 290 8.99 -21.01 -2.46
C GLU A 290 8.76 -21.24 -3.97
N ILE A 291 8.32 -20.20 -4.71
CA ILE A 291 7.82 -20.40 -6.09
C ILE A 291 8.90 -20.91 -7.05
N ASP A 292 10.17 -20.55 -6.85
CA ASP A 292 11.26 -21.03 -7.69
C ASP A 292 11.53 -22.53 -7.50
N ASP A 293 11.47 -23.01 -6.26
CA ASP A 293 11.56 -24.43 -5.96
C ASP A 293 10.35 -25.19 -6.52
N GLN A 294 9.15 -24.60 -6.47
CA GLN A 294 7.95 -25.18 -7.08
C GLN A 294 8.06 -25.27 -8.61
N ILE A 295 8.56 -24.22 -9.28
CA ILE A 295 8.80 -24.21 -10.73
C ILE A 295 9.84 -25.27 -11.10
N SER A 296 10.97 -25.30 -10.40
CA SER A 296 12.06 -26.26 -10.62
C SER A 296 11.59 -27.70 -10.40
N GLY A 297 10.94 -27.97 -9.27
CA GLY A 297 10.39 -29.27 -8.93
C GLY A 297 9.33 -29.74 -9.94
N ALA A 298 8.43 -28.86 -10.35
CA ALA A 298 7.44 -29.18 -11.37
C ALA A 298 8.07 -29.47 -12.73
N SER A 299 9.10 -28.73 -13.12
CA SER A 299 9.82 -28.94 -14.38
C SER A 299 10.55 -30.29 -14.39
N LEU A 300 11.26 -30.62 -13.31
CA LEU A 300 11.93 -31.91 -13.14
C LEU A 300 10.94 -33.08 -13.14
N GLN A 301 9.81 -32.94 -12.46
CA GLN A 301 8.78 -33.98 -12.46
C GLN A 301 8.15 -34.16 -13.85
N MET A 302 7.83 -33.06 -14.54
CA MET A 302 7.30 -33.13 -15.92
C MET A 302 8.29 -33.83 -16.87
N GLU A 303 9.57 -33.50 -16.78
CA GLU A 303 10.63 -34.11 -17.56
C GLU A 303 10.77 -35.62 -17.26
N ALA A 304 10.68 -36.00 -15.98
CA ALA A 304 10.67 -37.41 -15.59
C ALA A 304 9.43 -38.16 -16.12
N GLU A 305 8.24 -37.54 -16.07
CA GLU A 305 7.01 -38.10 -16.63
C GLU A 305 7.12 -38.29 -18.16
N ILE A 306 7.67 -37.30 -18.88
CA ILE A 306 7.92 -37.37 -20.32
C ILE A 306 8.90 -38.50 -20.68
N ASN A 307 9.97 -38.65 -19.90
CA ASN A 307 10.98 -39.68 -20.16
C ASN A 307 10.46 -41.09 -19.85
N ALA A 308 9.60 -41.24 -18.84
CA ALA A 308 9.02 -42.52 -18.44
C ALA A 308 7.85 -42.97 -19.33
N ALA A 309 7.14 -42.03 -19.95
CA ALA A 309 5.97 -42.33 -20.76
C ALA A 309 6.36 -42.98 -22.11
N ALA A 310 5.59 -43.97 -22.54
CA ALA A 310 5.86 -44.76 -23.74
C ALA A 310 4.60 -44.99 -24.57
N TRP A 311 4.77 -45.18 -25.88
CA TRP A 311 3.66 -45.45 -26.78
C TRP A 311 3.03 -46.81 -26.48
N ALA A 312 1.74 -46.81 -26.14
CA ALA A 312 1.07 -48.02 -25.66
C ALA A 312 0.65 -49.00 -26.78
N GLY A 313 0.66 -48.56 -28.04
CA GLY A 313 0.17 -49.33 -29.19
C GLY A 313 -1.32 -49.71 -29.12
N ASN A 314 -1.77 -50.54 -30.07
CA ASN A 314 -3.14 -51.05 -30.09
C ASN A 314 -3.40 -52.03 -28.93
N VAL A 315 -4.63 -52.07 -28.43
CA VAL A 315 -5.07 -53.12 -27.51
C VAL A 315 -4.92 -54.50 -28.16
N GLN A 316 -4.35 -55.44 -27.41
CA GLN A 316 -4.08 -56.80 -27.91
C GLN A 316 -5.37 -57.65 -28.04
N SER A 317 -6.42 -57.30 -27.31
CA SER A 317 -7.72 -57.97 -27.37
C SER A 317 -8.80 -56.94 -27.60
N PHE A 318 -9.57 -57.11 -28.67
CA PHE A 318 -10.62 -56.19 -29.09
C PHE A 318 -11.92 -56.95 -29.32
N PRO A 319 -12.92 -56.80 -28.43
CA PRO A 319 -14.17 -57.57 -28.51
C PRO A 319 -15.22 -56.94 -29.45
N GLY A 320 -14.82 -55.98 -30.29
CA GLY A 320 -15.70 -55.25 -31.20
C GLY A 320 -15.51 -55.65 -32.67
N PRO A 321 -16.40 -55.22 -33.57
CA PRO A 321 -16.22 -55.44 -35.00
C PRO A 321 -15.03 -54.65 -35.56
N GLY A 322 -14.32 -55.26 -36.49
CA GLY A 322 -13.14 -54.69 -37.16
C GLY A 322 -11.81 -55.19 -36.59
N ASP A 323 -10.73 -54.79 -37.26
CA ASP A 323 -9.36 -55.02 -36.81
C ASP A 323 -8.80 -53.72 -36.23
N THR A 324 -8.12 -53.77 -35.08
CA THR A 324 -7.60 -52.55 -34.42
C THR A 324 -6.57 -51.82 -35.27
N GLY A 325 -5.75 -52.53 -36.04
CA GLY A 325 -4.78 -51.91 -36.94
C GLY A 325 -5.45 -51.20 -38.11
N ALA A 326 -6.47 -51.82 -38.70
CA ALA A 326 -7.29 -51.19 -39.74
C ALA A 326 -8.04 -49.97 -39.22
N LEU A 327 -8.69 -50.07 -38.06
CA LEU A 327 -9.40 -48.95 -37.41
C LEU A 327 -8.44 -47.80 -37.08
N ALA A 328 -7.26 -48.10 -36.53
CA ALA A 328 -6.21 -47.13 -36.26
C ALA A 328 -5.75 -46.41 -37.53
N LYS A 329 -5.53 -47.14 -38.64
CA LYS A 329 -5.11 -46.56 -39.92
C LYS A 329 -6.15 -45.62 -40.52
N GLU A 330 -7.43 -45.98 -40.44
CA GLU A 330 -8.53 -45.12 -40.88
C GLU A 330 -8.62 -43.87 -40.00
N ALA A 331 -8.47 -44.01 -38.68
CA ALA A 331 -8.47 -42.88 -37.75
C ALA A 331 -7.26 -41.96 -37.99
N LEU A 332 -6.07 -42.52 -38.22
CA LEU A 332 -4.87 -41.75 -38.60
C LEU A 332 -5.10 -40.94 -39.88
N SER A 333 -5.74 -41.54 -40.89
CA SER A 333 -6.06 -40.87 -42.15
C SER A 333 -7.04 -39.73 -41.93
N PHE A 334 -8.07 -39.96 -41.09
CA PHE A 334 -9.00 -38.91 -40.64
C PHE A 334 -8.25 -37.73 -39.99
N PHE A 335 -7.43 -37.97 -38.97
CA PHE A 335 -6.74 -36.88 -38.25
C PHE A 335 -5.69 -36.17 -39.10
N ARG A 336 -5.02 -36.86 -40.03
CA ARG A 336 -4.10 -36.21 -40.98
C ARG A 336 -4.82 -35.26 -41.93
N ALA A 337 -6.04 -35.58 -42.35
CA ALA A 337 -6.83 -34.74 -43.25
C ALA A 337 -7.65 -33.66 -42.50
N HIS A 338 -7.93 -33.84 -41.21
CA HIS A 338 -8.83 -32.98 -40.46
C HIS A 338 -8.26 -31.56 -40.25
N ASP A 339 -9.07 -30.52 -40.51
CA ASP A 339 -8.68 -29.10 -40.45
C ASP A 339 -8.23 -28.61 -39.07
N GLY A 340 -8.69 -29.28 -38.01
CA GLY A 340 -8.26 -29.05 -36.63
C GLY A 340 -6.93 -29.71 -36.23
N TRP A 341 -6.41 -30.63 -37.05
CA TRP A 341 -5.26 -31.48 -36.75
C TRP A 341 -4.21 -31.42 -37.87
N GLY A 342 -3.99 -32.49 -38.64
CA GLY A 342 -2.95 -32.53 -39.67
C GLY A 342 -3.23 -31.65 -40.89
N GLY A 343 -4.51 -31.36 -41.17
CA GLY A 343 -4.91 -30.43 -42.24
C GLY A 343 -4.75 -28.96 -41.86
N ARG A 344 -4.39 -28.68 -40.60
CA ARG A 344 -4.35 -27.33 -40.03
C ARG A 344 -3.16 -26.52 -40.58
N LYS A 345 -3.46 -25.50 -41.37
CA LYS A 345 -2.44 -24.71 -42.11
C LYS A 345 -1.58 -23.79 -41.23
N ASP A 346 -2.13 -23.30 -40.12
CA ASP A 346 -1.47 -22.32 -39.23
C ASP A 346 -0.49 -22.95 -38.24
N LYS A 347 -0.79 -24.15 -37.72
CA LYS A 347 -0.02 -24.77 -36.63
C LYS A 347 0.92 -25.91 -37.08
N LYS A 348 0.80 -26.39 -38.33
CA LYS A 348 1.63 -27.46 -38.91
C LYS A 348 1.77 -28.68 -37.98
N ILE A 349 0.64 -29.14 -37.44
CA ILE A 349 0.60 -30.33 -36.57
C ILE A 349 0.88 -31.55 -37.44
N GLU A 350 1.82 -32.38 -37.01
CA GLU A 350 2.10 -33.67 -37.62
C GLU A 350 1.47 -34.78 -36.78
N VAL A 351 0.54 -35.52 -37.38
CA VAL A 351 -0.07 -36.69 -36.75
C VAL A 351 0.81 -37.91 -37.02
N LEU A 352 1.49 -38.36 -35.97
CA LEU A 352 2.50 -39.40 -36.01
C LEU A 352 1.85 -40.77 -36.12
N ASP A 353 0.98 -41.11 -35.16
CA ASP A 353 0.30 -42.40 -35.10
C ASP A 353 -1.04 -42.32 -34.33
N VAL A 354 -1.87 -43.34 -34.51
CA VAL A 354 -3.12 -43.55 -33.78
C VAL A 354 -3.18 -45.00 -33.31
N CYS A 355 -3.64 -45.24 -32.08
CA CYS A 355 -3.92 -46.59 -31.62
C CYS A 355 -5.28 -46.73 -30.93
N VAL A 356 -5.89 -47.89 -31.07
CA VAL A 356 -7.16 -48.24 -30.42
C VAL A 356 -6.88 -48.68 -28.99
N ARG A 357 -7.59 -48.06 -28.02
CA ARG A 357 -7.34 -48.21 -26.58
C ARG A 357 -8.44 -48.92 -25.81
N GLY A 358 -9.55 -49.23 -26.46
CA GLY A 358 -10.66 -49.93 -25.83
C GLY A 358 -11.74 -50.35 -26.82
N PRO A 359 -12.76 -51.08 -26.33
CA PRO A 359 -13.89 -51.50 -27.16
C PRO A 359 -14.74 -50.31 -27.61
N TRP A 360 -15.58 -50.53 -28.62
CA TRP A 360 -16.63 -49.58 -28.98
C TRP A 360 -17.53 -49.26 -27.79
N GLN A 361 -17.90 -47.99 -27.66
CA GLN A 361 -18.79 -47.50 -26.63
C GLN A 361 -19.94 -46.71 -27.26
N VAL A 362 -21.09 -46.69 -26.60
CA VAL A 362 -22.21 -45.86 -27.03
C VAL A 362 -21.81 -44.39 -26.90
N ALA A 363 -21.88 -43.65 -28.00
CA ALA A 363 -21.65 -42.20 -27.99
C ALA A 363 -22.96 -41.49 -27.68
N GLU A 364 -23.99 -41.78 -28.47
CA GLU A 364 -25.27 -41.07 -28.40
C GLU A 364 -26.46 -42.02 -28.52
N ARG A 365 -27.56 -41.60 -27.89
CA ARG A 365 -28.85 -42.28 -27.91
C ARG A 365 -29.92 -41.29 -28.33
N ASP A 366 -30.94 -41.79 -29.02
CA ASP A 366 -32.12 -40.98 -29.34
C ASP A 366 -33.02 -40.76 -28.10
N ILE A 367 -34.09 -39.99 -28.28
CA ILE A 367 -35.08 -39.68 -27.23
C ILE A 367 -35.78 -40.93 -26.65
N PHE A 368 -35.67 -42.08 -27.32
CA PHE A 368 -36.23 -43.36 -26.88
C PHE A 368 -35.16 -44.29 -26.29
N GLY A 369 -33.93 -43.81 -26.12
CA GLY A 369 -32.81 -44.56 -25.54
C GLY A 369 -32.13 -45.54 -26.50
N ARG A 370 -32.48 -45.54 -27.80
CA ARG A 370 -31.87 -46.42 -28.81
C ARG A 370 -30.54 -45.85 -29.26
N VAL A 371 -29.58 -46.73 -29.55
CA VAL A 371 -28.23 -46.29 -29.95
C VAL A 371 -28.27 -45.75 -31.38
N ILE A 372 -27.75 -44.53 -31.56
CA ILE A 372 -27.67 -43.85 -32.87
C ILE A 372 -26.23 -43.55 -33.30
N SER A 373 -25.27 -43.54 -32.36
CA SER A 373 -23.85 -43.36 -32.65
C SER A 373 -22.94 -44.12 -31.69
N TRP A 374 -21.78 -44.53 -32.19
CA TRP A 374 -20.74 -45.22 -31.46
C TRP A 374 -19.45 -44.41 -31.45
N ARG A 375 -18.68 -44.55 -30.37
CA ARG A 375 -17.33 -44.00 -30.24
C ARG A 375 -16.31 -45.08 -29.98
N LEU A 376 -15.10 -44.86 -30.48
CA LEU A 376 -13.95 -45.73 -30.28
C LEU A 376 -12.90 -44.99 -29.46
N PRO A 377 -12.52 -45.47 -28.25
CA PRO A 377 -11.42 -44.91 -27.49
C PRO A 377 -10.09 -45.13 -28.21
N ILE A 378 -9.35 -44.06 -28.44
CA ILE A 378 -8.07 -44.07 -29.14
C ILE A 378 -7.05 -43.17 -28.43
N HIS A 379 -5.77 -43.40 -28.67
CA HIS A 379 -4.74 -42.38 -28.47
C HIS A 379 -4.29 -41.84 -29.82
N VAL A 380 -4.07 -40.53 -29.90
CA VAL A 380 -3.49 -39.86 -31.07
C VAL A 380 -2.21 -39.17 -30.64
N ALA A 381 -1.10 -39.59 -31.23
CA ALA A 381 0.20 -39.00 -30.98
C ALA A 381 0.51 -37.98 -32.08
N VAL A 382 0.90 -36.77 -31.64
CA VAL A 382 1.24 -35.68 -32.55
C VAL A 382 2.54 -35.00 -32.14
N THR A 383 3.16 -34.33 -33.09
CA THR A 383 4.21 -33.34 -32.83
C THR A 383 3.92 -32.09 -33.62
N ASP A 384 4.55 -30.99 -33.26
CA ASP A 384 4.50 -29.74 -34.01
C ASP A 384 5.92 -29.12 -34.06
N PRO A 385 6.11 -27.98 -34.75
CA PRO A 385 7.42 -27.34 -34.85
C PRO A 385 8.04 -26.92 -33.51
N ASP A 386 7.24 -26.80 -32.44
CA ASP A 386 7.73 -26.43 -31.10
C ASP A 386 8.14 -27.67 -30.30
N LEU A 387 7.43 -28.79 -30.47
CA LEU A 387 7.69 -30.05 -29.75
C LEU A 387 8.77 -30.92 -30.42
N ARG A 388 8.82 -30.94 -31.76
CA ARG A 388 9.77 -31.80 -32.49
C ARG A 388 11.24 -31.52 -32.14
N PRO A 389 11.72 -30.25 -32.10
CA PRO A 389 13.10 -29.96 -31.72
C PRO A 389 13.44 -30.37 -30.29
N ARG A 390 12.43 -30.45 -29.41
CA ARG A 390 12.58 -30.93 -28.03
C ARG A 390 12.54 -32.45 -27.92
N ASN A 391 12.43 -33.17 -29.03
CA ASN A 391 12.23 -34.63 -29.06
C ASN A 391 10.96 -35.06 -28.31
N ILE A 392 9.84 -34.36 -28.50
CA ILE A 392 8.58 -34.62 -27.78
C ILE A 392 7.43 -34.94 -28.74
N ALA A 393 6.67 -35.98 -28.42
CA ALA A 393 5.31 -36.18 -28.91
C ALA A 393 4.30 -35.84 -27.81
N ARG A 394 3.20 -35.19 -28.17
CA ARG A 394 2.02 -35.06 -27.32
C ARG A 394 1.00 -36.11 -27.70
N VAL A 395 0.53 -36.86 -26.72
CA VAL A 395 -0.47 -37.91 -26.90
C VAL A 395 -1.79 -37.43 -26.31
N TYR A 396 -2.84 -37.48 -27.11
CA TYR A 396 -4.20 -37.15 -26.70
C TYR A 396 -5.02 -38.43 -26.52
N GLU A 397 -5.72 -38.52 -25.40
CA GLU A 397 -6.77 -39.52 -25.18
C GLU A 397 -8.05 -39.02 -25.85
N LEU A 398 -8.46 -39.65 -26.94
CA LEU A 398 -9.62 -39.25 -27.71
C LEU A 398 -10.66 -40.36 -27.78
N SER A 399 -11.88 -39.98 -28.14
CA SER A 399 -12.91 -40.90 -28.61
C SER A 399 -13.31 -40.49 -30.01
N ILE A 400 -12.97 -41.29 -31.03
CA ILE A 400 -13.37 -41.01 -32.41
C ILE A 400 -14.78 -41.54 -32.68
N LEU A 401 -15.62 -40.75 -33.35
CA LEU A 401 -17.04 -41.01 -33.54
C LEU A 401 -17.28 -41.65 -34.90
N ALA A 402 -18.00 -42.77 -34.91
CA ALA A 402 -18.58 -43.30 -36.13
C ALA A 402 -19.73 -42.40 -36.61
N LEU A 403 -20.12 -42.53 -37.88
CA LEU A 403 -21.30 -41.82 -38.40
C LEU A 403 -22.56 -42.26 -37.66
N GLU A 404 -23.49 -41.32 -37.49
CA GLU A 404 -24.84 -41.63 -37.01
C GLU A 404 -25.54 -42.59 -37.98
N GLY A 405 -26.31 -43.53 -37.41
CA GLY A 405 -27.15 -44.44 -38.18
C GLY A 405 -28.60 -44.44 -37.69
N SER A 406 -29.44 -45.20 -38.39
CA SER A 406 -30.82 -45.41 -37.94
C SER A 406 -30.83 -46.11 -36.57
N PRO A 407 -31.86 -45.88 -35.73
CA PRO A 407 -31.96 -46.50 -34.41
C PRO A 407 -31.71 -48.01 -34.45
N ASP A 408 -30.88 -48.47 -33.51
CA ASP A 408 -30.43 -49.87 -33.34
C ASP A 408 -29.60 -50.44 -34.51
N HIS A 409 -29.29 -49.64 -35.53
CA HIS A 409 -28.44 -50.01 -36.68
C HIS A 409 -27.28 -49.02 -36.89
N ALA A 410 -26.89 -48.31 -35.82
CA ALA A 410 -25.75 -47.40 -35.85
C ALA A 410 -24.45 -48.14 -36.19
N PRO A 411 -23.67 -47.68 -37.18
CA PRO A 411 -22.47 -48.38 -37.64
C PRO A 411 -21.34 -48.32 -36.60
N GLN A 412 -20.70 -49.47 -36.33
CA GLN A 412 -19.43 -49.55 -35.58
C GLN A 412 -18.25 -49.69 -36.56
N LYS A 413 -18.12 -48.72 -37.48
CA LYS A 413 -17.08 -48.74 -38.53
C LYS A 413 -16.81 -47.34 -39.09
N PRO A 414 -15.65 -47.13 -39.74
CA PRO A 414 -15.38 -45.95 -40.56
C PRO A 414 -16.38 -45.81 -41.74
N PRO A 415 -16.50 -44.62 -42.36
CA PRO A 415 -15.76 -43.39 -42.07
C PRO A 415 -16.17 -42.76 -40.72
N PHE A 416 -15.30 -41.93 -40.17
CA PHE A 416 -15.51 -41.24 -38.89
C PHE A 416 -16.08 -39.84 -39.11
N GLY A 417 -17.03 -39.45 -38.25
CA GLY A 417 -17.75 -38.16 -38.34
C GLY A 417 -17.25 -37.07 -37.40
N GLY A 418 -16.46 -37.42 -36.38
CA GLY A 418 -16.01 -36.46 -35.37
C GLY A 418 -15.17 -37.12 -34.28
N TYR A 419 -14.89 -36.37 -33.22
CA TYR A 419 -14.13 -36.87 -32.07
C TYR A 419 -14.43 -36.05 -30.81
N TRP A 420 -14.21 -36.65 -29.65
CA TRP A 420 -14.18 -35.99 -28.35
C TRP A 420 -12.76 -36.03 -27.77
N VAL A 421 -12.34 -34.94 -27.15
CA VAL A 421 -11.01 -34.79 -26.54
C VAL A 421 -11.09 -35.01 -25.04
N GLY A 422 -10.27 -35.94 -24.54
CA GLY A 422 -10.06 -36.20 -23.12
C GLY A 422 -8.75 -35.58 -22.63
N ASN A 423 -7.98 -36.36 -21.86
CA ASN A 423 -6.71 -35.89 -21.33
C ASN A 423 -5.60 -35.88 -22.39
N SER A 424 -4.46 -35.32 -22.02
CA SER A 424 -3.23 -35.43 -22.81
C SER A 424 -2.02 -35.59 -21.93
N TRP A 425 -1.00 -36.26 -22.45
CA TRP A 425 0.33 -36.38 -21.85
C TRP A 425 1.40 -36.22 -22.92
N MET A 426 2.67 -36.20 -22.51
CA MET A 426 3.81 -36.01 -23.41
C MET A 426 4.80 -37.17 -23.22
N MET A 427 5.53 -37.51 -24.28
CA MET A 427 6.61 -38.49 -24.26
C MET A 427 7.73 -38.12 -25.22
N ARG A 428 8.88 -38.79 -25.07
CA ARG A 428 9.95 -38.73 -26.06
C ARG A 428 9.52 -39.35 -27.39
N LEU A 429 9.91 -38.74 -28.51
CA LEU A 429 9.72 -39.38 -29.82
C LEU A 429 10.51 -40.68 -29.91
N ASP A 430 11.62 -40.80 -29.17
CA ASP A 430 12.40 -42.04 -29.08
C ASP A 430 11.68 -43.16 -28.31
N ASN A 431 10.60 -42.86 -27.60
CA ASN A 431 9.79 -43.83 -26.85
C ASN A 431 8.59 -44.37 -27.66
N PHE A 432 8.60 -44.17 -28.98
CA PHE A 432 7.57 -44.65 -29.89
C PHE A 432 7.63 -46.15 -30.16
#